data_AF-A0A8F3HR83-F1
#
_entry.id   AF-A0A8F3HR83-F1
#
_cell.length_a   1.000
_cell.length_b   1.000
_cell.length_c   1.000
_cell.angle_alpha   90.00
_cell.angle_beta   90.00
_cell.angle_gamma   90.00
#
_symmetry.space_group_name_H-M   'P 1'
#
loop_
_entity.id
_entity.type
_entity.pdbx_description
1 polymer ?
#
loop_
_entity_poly.entity_id
_entity_poly.type
_entity_poly.pdbx_seq_one_letter_code
_entity_poly.pdbx_strand_id
1 'polypeptide(L)' 'MPQLDTSTWFINIVSMILTLFIVFQLKISKHSYPAHPEAKTTKMTKHSTPWESKWTKIYSPLSLPQQ' A
#
# COMPACT_ATOMS: atom_id res chain seq x y z
N MET A 1 -11.27 -0.50 -54.88
CA MET A 1 -10.41 -1.29 -53.96
C MET A 1 -10.99 -1.16 -52.56
N PRO A 2 -11.31 -2.27 -51.86
CA PRO A 2 -12.02 -2.25 -50.56
C PRO A 2 -11.20 -1.66 -49.40
N GLN A 3 -9.97 -1.23 -49.66
CA GLN A 3 -9.09 -0.58 -48.69
C GLN A 3 -9.22 0.96 -48.71
N LEU A 4 -9.88 1.53 -49.72
CA LEU A 4 -10.04 2.99 -49.88
C LEU A 4 -11.25 3.55 -49.10
N ASP A 5 -12.05 2.67 -48.50
CA ASP A 5 -13.22 3.00 -47.70
C ASP A 5 -12.76 3.51 -46.31
N THR A 6 -12.34 4.78 -46.28
CA THR A 6 -11.81 5.50 -45.11
C THR A 6 -12.82 5.71 -43.99
N SER A 7 -14.12 5.57 -44.25
CA SER A 7 -15.18 5.65 -43.23
C SER A 7 -15.12 4.50 -42.23
N THR A 8 -14.72 3.31 -42.67
CA THR A 8 -14.62 2.11 -41.83
C THR A 8 -13.42 2.16 -40.89
N TRP A 9 -12.39 2.96 -41.24
CA TRP A 9 -11.17 3.08 -40.44
C TRP A 9 -11.45 3.64 -39.04
N PHE A 10 -12.32 4.65 -38.93
CA PHE A 10 -12.66 5.23 -37.63
C PHE A 10 -13.27 4.20 -36.68
N ILE A 11 -14.25 3.43 -37.16
CA ILE A 11 -14.91 2.38 -36.38
C ILE A 11 -13.92 1.27 -36.03
N ASN A 12 -13.05 0.89 -36.97
CA ASN A 12 -12.05 -0.15 -36.74
C ASN A 12 -11.00 0.28 -35.69
N ILE A 13 -10.52 1.53 -35.76
CA ILE A 13 -9.56 2.09 -34.79
C ILE A 13 -10.18 2.14 -33.40
N VAL A 14 -11.41 2.68 -33.27
CA VAL A 14 -12.11 2.73 -31.97
C VAL A 14 -12.37 1.33 -31.43
N SER A 15 -12.80 0.39 -32.27
CA SER A 15 -13.02 -1.01 -31.91
C SER A 15 -11.73 -1.70 -31.42
N MET A 16 -10.61 -1.48 -32.11
CA MET A 16 -9.29 -1.99 -31.68
C MET A 16 -8.87 -1.40 -30.33
N ILE A 17 -9.00 -0.08 -30.13
CA ILE A 17 -8.62 0.59 -28.87
C ILE A 17 -9.49 0.07 -27.71
N LEU A 18 -10.80 -0.06 -27.91
CA LEU A 18 -11.71 -0.57 -26.88
C LEU A 18 -11.38 -2.02 -26.49
N THR A 19 -11.10 -2.86 -27.48
CA THR A 19 -10.71 -4.26 -27.24
C THR A 19 -9.43 -4.35 -26.45
N LEU A 20 -8.40 -3.59 -26.83
CA LEU A 20 -7.12 -3.53 -26.10
C LEU A 20 -7.32 -3.01 -24.68
N PHE A 21 -8.12 -1.95 -24.51
CA PHE A 21 -8.41 -1.37 -23.20
C PHE A 21 -9.03 -2.38 -22.24
N ILE A 22 -10.04 -3.14 -22.69
CA ILE A 22 -10.70 -4.16 -21.86
C ILE A 22 -9.71 -5.25 -21.43
N VAL A 23 -8.88 -5.76 -22.34
CA VAL A 23 -7.86 -6.79 -22.04
C VAL A 23 -6.84 -6.27 -21.02
N PHE A 24 -6.35 -5.03 -21.19
CA PHE A 24 -5.41 -4.42 -20.26
C PHE A 24 -6.04 -4.20 -18.87
N GLN A 25 -7.26 -3.68 -18.81
CA GLN A 25 -7.98 -3.45 -17.55
C GLN A 25 -8.15 -4.75 -16.76
N LEU A 26 -8.51 -5.86 -17.43
CA LEU A 26 -8.63 -7.16 -16.78
C LEU A 26 -7.31 -7.63 -16.17
N LYS A 27 -6.18 -7.42 -16.87
CA LYS A 27 -4.86 -7.80 -16.35
C LYS A 27 -4.41 -6.91 -15.18
N ILE A 28 -4.67 -5.61 -15.24
CA ILE A 28 -4.30 -4.65 -14.19
C ILE A 28 -5.17 -4.86 -12.94
N SER A 29 -6.48 -5.10 -13.12
CA SER A 29 -7.40 -5.37 -12.01
C SER A 29 -7.03 -6.63 -11.22
N LYS A 30 -6.56 -7.68 -11.90
CA LYS A 30 -6.07 -8.90 -11.25
C LYS A 30 -4.67 -8.75 -10.67
N HIS A 31 -3.95 -7.70 -11.03
CA HIS A 31 -2.68 -7.40 -10.42
C HIS A 31 -2.91 -6.67 -9.10
N SER A 32 -3.16 -7.46 -8.04
CA SER A 32 -3.09 -6.93 -6.68
C SER A 32 -1.65 -6.53 -6.43
N TYR A 33 -1.34 -5.24 -6.54
CA TYR A 33 -0.11 -4.72 -5.99
C TYR A 33 -0.08 -5.13 -4.51
N PRO A 34 1.00 -5.76 -4.03
CA PRO A 34 1.18 -5.88 -2.60
C PRO A 34 1.08 -4.45 -2.07
N ALA A 35 0.13 -4.22 -1.16
CA ALA A 35 0.09 -2.96 -0.43
C ALA A 35 1.52 -2.71 0.05
N HIS A 36 2.09 -1.56 -0.31
CA HIS A 36 3.39 -1.12 0.22
C HIS A 36 3.38 -1.54 1.68
N PRO A 37 4.33 -2.36 2.16
CA PRO A 37 4.27 -2.93 3.49
C PRO A 37 4.03 -1.75 4.41
N GLU A 38 2.76 -1.58 4.79
CA GLU A 38 2.33 -0.42 5.55
C GLU A 38 3.09 -0.68 6.82
N ALA A 39 4.14 0.13 7.04
CA ALA A 39 5.12 -0.09 8.07
C ALA A 39 4.28 -0.38 9.28
N LYS A 40 4.24 -1.67 9.67
CA LYS A 40 3.14 -2.19 10.46
C LYS A 40 2.96 -1.12 11.50
N THR A 41 1.77 -0.54 11.62
CA THR A 41 1.38 -0.03 12.92
C THR A 41 1.40 -1.28 13.79
N THR A 42 2.60 -1.82 14.15
CA THR A 42 3.19 -1.68 15.46
C THR A 42 2.26 -0.75 16.19
N LYS A 43 1.13 -1.33 16.60
CA LYS A 43 0.59 -1.13 17.91
C LYS A 43 1.87 -1.02 18.71
N MET A 44 2.26 0.22 19.00
CA MET A 44 3.31 0.53 19.92
C MET A 44 2.72 0.12 21.25
N THR A 45 2.49 -1.19 21.40
CA THR A 45 2.50 -1.91 22.63
C THR A 45 3.84 -1.46 23.14
N LYS A 46 3.79 -0.48 24.04
CA LYS A 46 4.92 0.12 24.73
C LYS A 46 5.62 -1.05 25.40
N HIS A 47 6.44 -1.77 24.65
CA HIS A 47 7.27 -2.80 25.19
C HIS A 47 8.31 -1.98 25.92
N SER A 48 8.06 -1.72 27.21
CA SER A 48 8.97 -0.96 28.05
C SER A 48 10.30 -1.67 27.89
N THR A 49 11.22 -1.03 27.18
CA THR A 49 12.53 -1.60 27.02
C THR A 49 13.10 -1.73 28.43
N PRO A 50 13.86 -2.80 28.72
CA PRO A 50 14.46 -2.98 30.05
C PRO A 50 15.23 -1.72 30.49
N TRP A 51 15.72 -0.95 29.53
CA TRP A 51 16.34 0.36 29.67
C TRP A 51 15.43 1.43 30.27
N GLU A 52 14.21 1.62 29.78
CA GLU A 52 13.24 2.58 30.32
C GLU A 52 12.91 2.23 31.78
N SER A 53 12.67 0.95 32.07
CA SER A 53 12.43 0.46 33.44
C SER A 53 13.63 0.71 34.36
N LYS A 54 14.86 0.54 33.84
CA LYS A 54 16.09 0.84 34.58
C LYS A 54 16.20 2.33 34.88
N TRP A 55 15.86 3.21 33.94
CA TRP A 55 15.85 4.66 34.16
C TRP A 55 14.78 5.12 35.14
N THR A 56 13.54 4.64 35.01
CA THR A 56 12.48 4.96 35.98
C THR A 56 12.87 4.49 37.38
N LYS A 57 13.53 3.34 37.50
CA LYS A 57 14.03 2.83 38.78
C LYS A 57 15.19 3.64 39.37
N ILE A 58 16.06 4.23 38.54
CA ILE A 58 17.20 5.04 39.01
C ILE A 58 16.75 6.46 39.39
N TYR A 59 15.83 7.05 38.63
CA TYR A 59 15.32 8.39 38.90
C TYR A 59 14.18 8.42 39.92
N SER A 60 13.56 7.28 40.24
CA SER A 60 12.61 7.22 41.34
C SER A 60 13.38 7.47 42.65
N PRO A 61 13.04 8.52 43.42
CA PRO A 61 13.68 8.76 44.70
C PRO A 61 13.45 7.52 45.56
N LEU A 62 14.55 6.91 46.01
CA LEU A 62 14.54 5.78 46.92
C LEU A 62 13.62 6.16 48.08
N SER A 63 12.44 5.53 48.14
CA SER A 63 11.45 5.77 49.19
C SER A 63 12.15 5.53 50.53
N LEU A 64 12.54 6.63 51.17
CA LEU A 64 13.07 6.65 52.52
C LEU A 64 12.08 5.87 53.40
N PRO A 65 12.57 5.02 54.32
CA PRO A 65 11.69 4.30 55.23
C PRO A 65 10.90 5.35 56.00
N GLN A 66 9.58 5.32 55.81
CA GLN A 66 8.67 6.18 56.54
C GLN A 66 8.77 5.78 58.02
N GLN A 67 9.34 6.70 58.79
CA GLN A 67 9.49 6.63 60.25
C GLN A 67 8.13 6.56 60.95
#